data_AF-A0A6L8HCE7-F1
#
_entry.id   AF-A0A6L8HCE7-F1
#
_cell.length_a   1.000
_cell.length_b   1.000
_cell.length_c   1.000
_cell.angle_alpha   90.00
_cell.angle_beta   90.00
_cell.angle_gamma   90.00
#
_symmetry.space_group_name_H-M   'P 1'
#
loop_
_entity.id
_entity.type
_entity.pdbx_description
1 polymer ?
#
loop_
_entity_poly.entity_id
_entity_poly.type
_entity_poly.pdbx_seq_one_letter_code
_entity_poly.pdbx_strand_id
1 'polypeptide(L)'
;MEIQRQVGRSLRGDLTRLREVLDGAMAQGVHGLGQVADRVCEAFDFRDGRGRWQRASCSAALADLEAAGHVSLPRDRPSRGGARGPRVFPQPVAPAVDVPATVGEVRDLALVWVETDEQRRIWNTLMAHEHPRGAGPFVGPQLRYLVGSAHGWLGGVGFAASARRLRDRDAWIGWDAARRRAHLHRVLGLCRLLV
;
A
#
# COMPACT_ATOMS: atom_id res chain seq x y z
N MET A 1 1.33 -15.85 -13.24
CA MET A 1 1.33 -14.77 -12.21
C MET A 1 0.91 -13.49 -12.92
N GLU A 2 -0.40 -13.29 -12.97
CA GLU A 2 -1.08 -12.41 -13.92
C GLU A 2 -1.01 -10.93 -13.55
N ILE A 3 -1.11 -10.13 -14.62
CA ILE A 3 -1.01 -8.68 -14.69
C ILE A 3 -1.89 -8.01 -13.64
N GLN A 4 -1.31 -7.17 -12.79
CA GLN A 4 -2.08 -6.20 -12.00
C GLN A 4 -2.77 -5.23 -12.97
N ARG A 5 -4.06 -5.45 -13.24
CA ARG A 5 -4.85 -4.60 -14.14
C ARG A 5 -4.87 -3.17 -13.60
N GLN A 6 -4.56 -2.20 -14.45
CA GLN A 6 -4.56 -0.78 -14.10
C GLN A 6 -6.00 -0.26 -14.05
N VAL A 7 -6.70 -0.52 -12.95
CA VAL A 7 -8.12 -0.21 -12.72
C VAL A 7 -8.52 1.17 -13.27
N GLY A 8 -7.84 2.24 -12.86
CA GLY A 8 -8.17 3.60 -13.31
C GLY A 8 -7.99 3.86 -14.81
N ARG A 9 -7.05 3.17 -15.48
CA ARG A 9 -6.89 3.29 -16.94
C ARG A 9 -7.96 2.50 -17.68
N SER A 10 -8.26 1.28 -17.22
CA SER A 10 -9.32 0.45 -17.80
C SER A 10 -10.67 1.14 -17.71
N LEU A 11 -11.00 1.75 -16.57
CA LEU A 11 -12.25 2.49 -16.40
C LEU A 11 -12.33 3.73 -17.31
N ARG A 12 -11.23 4.48 -17.46
CA ARG A 12 -11.18 5.62 -18.40
C ARG A 12 -11.28 5.20 -19.87
N GLY A 13 -10.86 3.97 -20.20
CA GLY A 13 -10.90 3.44 -21.55
C GLY A 13 -12.30 3.00 -22.00
N ASP A 14 -13.22 2.76 -21.07
CA ASP A 14 -14.57 2.27 -21.35
C ASP A 14 -15.59 2.89 -20.39
N LEU A 15 -15.79 4.20 -20.54
CA LEU A 15 -16.73 4.97 -19.72
C LEU A 15 -18.18 4.59 -19.98
N THR A 16 -18.51 4.08 -21.17
CA THR A 16 -19.86 3.64 -21.54
C THR A 16 -20.26 2.44 -20.69
N ARG A 17 -19.46 1.37 -20.73
CA ARG A 17 -19.69 0.18 -19.90
C ARG A 17 -19.67 0.52 -18.41
N LEU A 18 -18.82 1.45 -17.99
CA LEU A 18 -18.81 1.89 -16.59
C LEU A 18 -20.15 2.49 -16.18
N ARG A 19 -20.72 3.38 -17.00
CA ARG A 19 -22.03 4.01 -16.71
C ARG A 19 -23.15 2.99 -16.65
N GLU A 20 -23.18 2.04 -17.58
CA GLU A 20 -24.16 0.94 -17.57
C GLU A 20 -24.11 0.14 -16.26
N VAL A 21 -22.91 -0.19 -15.77
CA VAL A 21 -22.73 -0.90 -14.51
C VAL A 21 -23.16 -0.06 -13.31
N LEU A 22 -22.85 1.25 -13.30
CA LEU A 22 -23.26 2.16 -12.24
C LEU A 22 -24.78 2.31 -12.19
N ASP A 23 -25.42 2.53 -13.33
CA ASP A 23 -26.87 2.69 -13.44
C ASP A 23 -27.59 1.41 -13.02
N GLY A 24 -27.11 0.24 -13.47
CA GLY A 24 -27.63 -1.06 -13.05
C GLY A 24 -27.47 -1.30 -11.54
N ALA A 25 -26.34 -0.92 -10.95
CA ALA A 25 -26.14 -1.02 -9.50
C ALA A 25 -27.09 -0.11 -8.72
N MET A 26 -27.28 1.13 -9.17
CA MET A 26 -28.19 2.09 -8.53
C MET A 26 -29.65 1.65 -8.65
N ALA A 27 -30.06 1.10 -9.80
CA ALA A 27 -31.40 0.54 -10.00
C ALA A 27 -31.70 -0.64 -9.06
N GLN A 28 -30.67 -1.36 -8.61
CA GLN A 28 -30.78 -2.45 -7.64
C GLN A 28 -30.70 -1.99 -6.17
N GLY A 29 -30.74 -0.68 -5.92
CA GLY A 29 -30.66 -0.12 -4.56
C GLY A 29 -29.26 -0.14 -3.95
N VAL A 30 -28.21 -0.28 -4.77
CA VAL A 30 -26.81 -0.25 -4.28
C VAL A 30 -26.35 1.19 -4.15
N HIS A 31 -26.30 1.69 -2.93
CA HIS A 31 -25.93 3.09 -2.65
C HIS A 31 -24.57 3.24 -1.94
N GLY A 32 -23.97 2.15 -1.46
CA GLY A 32 -22.65 2.21 -0.82
C GLY A 32 -21.50 2.19 -1.83
N LEU A 33 -20.55 3.14 -1.74
CA LEU A 33 -19.36 3.19 -2.62
C LEU A 33 -18.56 1.87 -2.65
N GLY A 34 -18.50 1.17 -1.51
CA GLY A 34 -17.83 -0.14 -1.43
C GLY A 34 -18.55 -1.22 -2.26
N GLN A 35 -19.88 -1.26 -2.19
CA GLN A 35 -20.71 -2.21 -2.93
C GLN A 35 -20.73 -1.87 -4.44
N VAL A 36 -20.80 -0.58 -4.79
CA VAL A 36 -20.63 -0.12 -6.17
C VAL A 36 -19.26 -0.53 -6.72
N ALA A 37 -18.19 -0.33 -5.93
CA ALA A 37 -16.86 -0.74 -6.34
C ALA A 37 -16.73 -2.26 -6.51
N ASP A 38 -17.45 -3.08 -5.73
CA ASP A 38 -17.50 -4.53 -5.93
C ASP A 38 -18.17 -4.89 -7.25
N ARG A 39 -19.32 -4.29 -7.58
CA ARG A 39 -20.01 -4.49 -8.87
C ARG A 39 -19.14 -4.12 -10.06
N VAL A 40 -18.42 -3.00 -9.96
CA VAL A 40 -17.48 -2.57 -11.00
C VAL A 40 -16.28 -3.52 -11.08
N CYS A 41 -15.74 -3.97 -9.94
CA CYS A 41 -14.67 -4.96 -9.93
C CYS A 41 -15.10 -6.27 -10.59
N GLU A 42 -16.31 -6.74 -10.34
CA GLU A 42 -16.88 -7.93 -10.96
C GLU A 42 -17.06 -7.75 -12.46
N ALA A 43 -17.72 -6.66 -12.88
CA ALA A 43 -18.02 -6.39 -14.29
C ALA A 43 -16.76 -6.24 -15.16
N PHE A 44 -15.70 -5.62 -14.63
CA PHE A 44 -14.43 -5.43 -15.34
C PHE A 44 -13.36 -6.48 -15.01
N ASP A 45 -13.71 -7.46 -14.18
CA ASP A 45 -12.83 -8.52 -13.69
C ASP A 45 -11.51 -7.97 -13.11
N PHE A 46 -11.63 -6.98 -12.22
CA PHE A 46 -10.51 -6.36 -11.52
C PHE A 46 -10.07 -7.17 -10.31
N ARG A 47 -9.25 -8.17 -10.57
CA ARG A 47 -8.59 -8.99 -9.54
C ARG A 47 -7.13 -8.60 -9.35
N ASP A 48 -6.63 -8.73 -8.12
CA ASP A 48 -5.19 -8.64 -7.81
C ASP A 48 -4.48 -9.94 -8.22
N GLY A 49 -3.14 -9.97 -8.14
CA GLY A 49 -2.36 -11.18 -8.45
C GLY A 49 -2.62 -12.37 -7.53
N ARG A 50 -3.43 -12.20 -6.48
CA ARG A 50 -3.91 -13.26 -5.57
C ARG A 50 -5.37 -13.65 -5.84
N GLY A 51 -5.99 -13.12 -6.90
CA GLY A 51 -7.37 -13.39 -7.28
C GLY A 51 -8.43 -12.62 -6.48
N ARG A 52 -8.04 -11.67 -5.62
CA ARG A 52 -8.98 -10.90 -4.78
C ARG A 52 -9.43 -9.63 -5.50
N TRP A 53 -10.65 -9.17 -5.23
CA TRP A 53 -11.18 -7.93 -5.81
C TRP A 53 -10.37 -6.70 -5.41
N GLN A 54 -10.04 -5.86 -6.39
CA GLN A 54 -9.31 -4.60 -6.17
C GLN A 54 -10.22 -3.46 -5.69
N ARG A 55 -11.10 -3.72 -4.70
CA ARG A 55 -12.12 -2.78 -4.21
C ARG A 55 -11.55 -1.40 -3.89
N ALA A 56 -10.47 -1.33 -3.11
CA ALA A 56 -9.87 -0.06 -2.71
C ALA A 56 -9.37 0.77 -3.91
N SER A 57 -8.70 0.12 -4.87
CA SER A 57 -8.23 0.78 -6.10
C SER A 57 -9.39 1.19 -6.99
N CYS A 58 -10.45 0.40 -7.06
CA CYS A 58 -11.67 0.74 -7.79
C CYS A 58 -12.41 1.91 -7.15
N SER A 59 -12.64 1.91 -5.83
CA SER A 59 -13.26 3.04 -5.13
C SER A 59 -12.46 4.34 -5.31
N ALA A 60 -11.12 4.27 -5.26
CA ALA A 60 -10.27 5.43 -5.53
C ALA A 60 -10.41 5.92 -6.98
N ALA A 61 -10.35 5.01 -7.96
CA ALA A 61 -10.49 5.36 -9.37
C ALA A 61 -11.88 5.94 -9.70
N LEU A 62 -12.95 5.40 -9.11
CA LEU A 62 -14.31 5.94 -9.23
C LEU A 62 -14.38 7.36 -8.66
N ALA A 63 -13.81 7.58 -7.47
CA ALA A 63 -13.77 8.92 -6.86
C ALA A 63 -12.98 9.92 -7.74
N ASP A 64 -11.86 9.51 -8.33
CA ASP A 64 -11.09 10.34 -9.27
C ASP A 64 -11.88 10.65 -10.55
N LEU A 65 -12.68 9.69 -11.05
CA LEU A 65 -13.52 9.88 -12.22
C LEU A 65 -14.71 10.81 -11.95
N GLU A 66 -15.30 10.72 -10.76
CA GLU A 66 -16.34 11.66 -10.32
C GLU A 66 -15.78 13.07 -10.13
N ALA A 67 -14.61 13.19 -9.48
CA ALA A 67 -13.94 14.48 -9.32
C ALA A 67 -13.59 15.13 -10.68
N ALA A 68 -13.34 14.30 -11.70
CA ALA A 68 -13.14 14.73 -13.08
C ALA A 68 -14.45 14.91 -13.89
N GLY A 69 -15.63 14.71 -13.28
CA GLY A 69 -16.94 14.90 -13.92
C GLY A 69 -17.34 13.81 -14.92
N HIS A 70 -16.64 12.68 -14.96
CA HIS A 70 -16.94 11.62 -15.93
C HIS A 70 -18.13 10.73 -15.54
N VAL A 71 -18.38 10.60 -14.24
CA VAL A 71 -19.45 9.78 -13.64
C VAL A 71 -20.02 10.49 -12.41
N SER A 72 -21.20 10.06 -11.96
CA SER A 72 -21.80 10.49 -10.69
C SER A 72 -21.97 9.27 -9.78
N LEU A 73 -21.46 9.34 -8.55
CA LEU A 73 -21.56 8.23 -7.60
C LEU A 73 -22.64 8.52 -6.55
N PRO A 74 -23.16 7.48 -5.87
CA PRO A 74 -24.08 7.66 -4.75
C PRO A 74 -23.51 8.59 -3.65
N ARG A 75 -24.40 9.41 -3.08
CA ARG A 75 -24.06 10.45 -2.10
C ARG A 75 -23.93 9.93 -0.66
N ASP A 76 -24.41 8.71 -0.37
CA ASP A 76 -24.32 8.09 0.96
C ASP A 76 -22.88 7.66 1.26
N ARG A 77 -22.09 8.66 1.67
CA ARG A 77 -20.72 8.49 2.10
C ARG A 77 -20.73 8.56 3.61
N PRO A 78 -20.29 7.51 4.33
CA PRO A 78 -19.73 7.78 5.64
C PRO A 78 -18.63 8.82 5.43
N SER A 79 -18.73 9.92 6.16
CA SER A 79 -17.68 10.94 6.24
C SER A 79 -16.35 10.20 6.32
N ARG A 80 -15.44 10.47 5.38
CA ARG A 80 -14.06 10.03 5.51
C ARG A 80 -13.53 10.78 6.73
N GLY A 81 -13.71 10.20 7.92
CA GLY A 81 -13.03 10.66 9.13
C GLY A 81 -11.57 10.84 8.74
N GLY A 82 -11.08 12.08 8.86
CA GLY A 82 -9.82 12.53 8.28
C GLY A 82 -8.73 11.49 8.51
N ALA A 83 -7.86 11.31 7.51
CA ALA A 83 -6.83 10.29 7.47
C ALA A 83 -6.22 10.09 8.85
N ARG A 84 -6.68 9.08 9.59
CA ARG A 84 -6.13 8.79 10.92
C ARG A 84 -4.69 8.42 10.63
N GLY A 85 -3.78 9.23 11.18
CA GLY A 85 -2.35 8.99 11.06
C GLY A 85 -1.98 7.56 11.47
N PRO A 86 -0.74 7.13 11.21
CA PRO A 86 -0.30 5.82 11.65
C PRO A 86 -0.63 5.63 13.14
N ARG A 87 -1.24 4.50 13.49
CA ARG A 87 -1.47 4.19 14.91
C ARG A 87 -0.10 4.00 15.56
N VAL A 88 0.26 4.92 16.44
CA VAL A 88 1.47 4.91 17.26
C VAL A 88 1.10 4.73 18.72
N PHE A 89 2.02 4.19 19.51
CA PHE A 89 1.95 4.32 20.97
C PHE A 89 2.08 5.79 21.41
N PRO A 90 1.46 6.17 22.54
CA PRO A 90 1.62 7.52 23.11
C PRO A 90 3.06 7.82 23.56
N GLN A 91 3.81 6.77 23.92
CA GLN A 91 5.19 6.85 24.35
C GLN A 91 6.11 6.20 23.30
N PRO A 92 7.40 6.62 23.23
CA PRO A 92 8.40 5.95 22.42
C PRO A 92 8.52 4.46 22.77
N VAL A 93 9.04 3.67 21.83
CA VAL A 93 9.42 2.30 22.12
C VAL A 93 10.58 2.32 23.11
N ALA A 94 10.59 1.40 24.06
CA ALA A 94 11.68 1.30 25.03
C ALA A 94 13.02 1.15 24.29
N PRO A 95 14.05 1.93 24.63
CA PRO A 95 15.34 1.83 23.99
C PRO A 95 15.95 0.45 24.26
N ALA A 96 16.73 -0.06 23.31
CA ALA A 96 17.47 -1.27 23.53
C ALA A 96 18.57 -1.07 24.59
N VAL A 97 18.77 -2.07 25.46
CA VAL A 97 19.66 -1.99 26.62
C VAL A 97 20.79 -3.00 26.50
N ASP A 98 22.00 -2.62 26.91
CA ASP A 98 23.21 -3.44 26.88
C ASP A 98 23.55 -3.98 25.48
N VAL A 99 23.24 -3.21 24.43
CA VAL A 99 23.57 -3.59 23.04
C VAL A 99 25.10 -3.63 22.89
N PRO A 100 25.69 -4.77 22.52
CA PRO A 100 27.14 -4.89 22.34
C PRO A 100 27.67 -3.98 21.22
N ALA A 101 28.95 -3.63 21.30
CA ALA A 101 29.60 -2.79 20.28
C ALA A 101 29.75 -3.51 18.92
N THR A 102 29.76 -4.85 18.92
CA THR A 102 29.89 -5.65 17.69
C THR A 102 28.60 -6.41 17.40
N VAL A 103 28.21 -6.44 16.12
CA VAL A 103 26.98 -7.12 15.68
C VAL A 103 26.99 -8.63 15.97
N GLY A 104 28.18 -9.25 15.96
CA GLY A 104 28.34 -10.69 16.20
C GLY A 104 28.06 -11.11 17.64
N GLU A 105 28.05 -10.17 18.58
CA GLU A 105 27.77 -10.41 19.99
C GLU A 105 26.30 -10.15 20.35
N VAL A 106 25.52 -9.55 19.43
CA VAL A 106 24.09 -9.27 19.65
C VAL A 106 23.33 -10.59 19.73
N ARG A 107 22.73 -10.86 20.88
CA ARG A 107 21.98 -12.09 21.12
C ARG A 107 20.58 -12.01 20.51
N ASP A 108 20.13 -13.14 19.97
CA ASP A 108 18.80 -13.34 19.38
C ASP A 108 18.43 -12.31 18.30
N LEU A 109 19.42 -11.85 17.53
CA LEU A 109 19.21 -10.92 16.43
C LEU A 109 18.30 -11.54 15.37
N ALA A 110 17.14 -10.91 15.12
CA ALA A 110 16.14 -11.43 14.20
C ALA A 110 15.45 -10.34 13.39
N LEU A 111 15.12 -10.67 12.13
CA LEU A 111 14.19 -9.90 11.32
C LEU A 111 12.78 -10.45 11.50
N VAL A 112 11.94 -9.70 12.23
CA VAL A 112 10.57 -10.09 12.53
C VAL A 112 9.63 -9.44 11.52
N TRP A 113 8.90 -10.26 10.76
CA TRP A 113 7.87 -9.75 9.84
C TRP A 113 6.74 -9.09 10.63
N VAL A 114 6.38 -7.85 10.25
CA VAL A 114 5.26 -7.10 10.83
C VAL A 114 3.93 -7.58 10.23
N GLU A 115 3.20 -8.37 11.00
CA GLU A 115 1.91 -8.96 10.62
C GLU A 115 0.77 -8.55 11.56
N THR A 116 1.07 -8.33 12.85
CA THR A 116 0.08 -7.98 13.87
C THR A 116 -0.11 -6.48 14.02
N ASP A 117 -1.23 -6.07 14.60
CA ASP A 117 -1.50 -4.65 14.90
C ASP A 117 -0.53 -4.07 15.93
N GLU A 118 -0.08 -4.89 16.87
CA GLU A 118 0.93 -4.50 17.85
C GLU A 118 2.28 -4.25 17.18
N GLN A 119 2.77 -5.18 16.35
CA GLN A 119 4.00 -4.99 15.58
C GLN A 119 3.91 -3.77 14.67
N ARG A 120 2.74 -3.52 14.05
CA ARG A 120 2.49 -2.30 13.27
C ARG A 120 2.61 -1.03 14.11
N ARG A 121 2.13 -1.03 15.36
CA ARG A 121 2.25 0.11 16.27
C ARG A 121 3.69 0.33 16.69
N ILE A 122 4.43 -0.73 17.07
CA ILE A 122 5.86 -0.66 17.38
C ILE A 122 6.61 -0.04 16.21
N TRP A 123 6.42 -0.60 15.00
CA TRP A 123 7.02 -0.08 13.77
C TRP A 123 6.72 1.40 13.55
N ASN A 124 5.45 1.79 13.62
CA ASN A 124 5.06 3.18 13.39
C ASN A 124 5.65 4.12 14.45
N THR A 125 5.71 3.70 15.72
CA THR A 125 6.31 4.49 16.81
C THR A 125 7.81 4.67 16.60
N LEU A 126 8.56 3.59 16.32
CA LEU A 126 10.00 3.68 16.00
C LEU A 126 10.24 4.67 14.85
N MET A 127 9.50 4.51 13.75
CA MET A 127 9.69 5.39 12.59
C MET A 127 9.29 6.84 12.90
N ALA A 128 8.27 7.07 13.73
CA ALA A 128 7.81 8.42 14.07
C ALA A 128 8.79 9.16 14.98
N HIS A 129 9.43 8.47 15.91
CA HIS A 129 10.28 9.07 16.92
C HIS A 129 11.78 9.06 16.57
N GLU A 130 12.26 8.06 15.83
CA GLU A 130 13.71 7.84 15.67
C GLU A 130 14.18 7.98 14.22
N HIS A 131 13.35 7.62 13.24
CA HIS A 131 13.76 7.71 11.84
C HIS A 131 13.76 9.18 11.36
N PRO A 132 14.84 9.73 10.75
CA PRO A 132 14.93 11.15 10.38
C PRO A 132 13.83 11.67 9.45
N ARG A 133 13.24 10.78 8.63
CA ARG A 133 12.11 11.09 7.74
C ARG A 133 10.72 10.80 8.34
N GLY A 134 10.65 10.46 9.62
CA GLY A 134 9.43 10.02 10.29
C GLY A 134 8.83 8.73 9.71
N ALA A 135 7.64 8.37 10.21
CA ALA A 135 6.85 7.25 9.69
C ALA A 135 6.55 7.44 8.19
N GLY A 136 5.93 8.56 7.82
CA GLY A 136 5.57 8.92 6.45
C GLY A 136 4.64 7.89 5.76
N PRO A 137 3.95 8.28 4.67
CA PRO A 137 3.13 7.33 3.93
C PRO A 137 4.00 6.42 3.07
N PHE A 138 3.64 5.14 3.03
CA PHE A 138 4.17 4.19 2.04
C PHE A 138 3.13 4.05 0.92
N VAL A 139 3.59 3.91 -0.32
CA VAL A 139 2.72 3.82 -1.50
C VAL A 139 2.80 2.42 -2.11
N GLY A 140 1.65 1.85 -2.43
CA GLY A 140 1.56 0.52 -3.04
C GLY A 140 1.74 -0.62 -2.03
N PRO A 141 2.04 -1.85 -2.50
CA PRO A 141 2.35 -2.99 -1.65
C PRO A 141 3.52 -2.70 -0.72
N GLN A 142 3.43 -3.18 0.52
CA GLN A 142 4.38 -2.85 1.58
C GLN A 142 4.83 -4.11 2.30
N LEU A 143 6.09 -4.12 2.70
CA LEU A 143 6.69 -5.14 3.52
C LEU A 143 7.51 -4.44 4.62
N ARG A 144 7.33 -4.87 5.86
CA ARG A 144 7.95 -4.23 7.02
C ARG A 144 8.52 -5.31 7.93
N TYR A 145 9.73 -5.06 8.42
CA TYR A 145 10.41 -5.92 9.37
C TYR A 145 10.89 -5.09 10.56
N LEU A 146 10.65 -5.59 11.76
CA LEU A 146 11.33 -5.10 12.95
C LEU A 146 12.67 -5.82 13.09
N VAL A 147 13.71 -5.12 13.52
CA VAL A 147 14.99 -5.72 13.90
C VAL A 147 14.95 -5.92 15.41
N GLY A 148 14.69 -7.16 15.83
CA GLY A 148 14.59 -7.55 17.23
C GLY A 148 15.87 -8.20 17.73
N SER A 149 16.06 -8.16 19.04
CA SER A 149 17.16 -8.82 19.75
C SER A 149 16.77 -9.09 21.20
N ALA A 150 17.58 -9.85 21.93
CA ALA A 150 17.46 -9.99 23.38
C ALA A 150 17.62 -8.65 24.13
N HIS A 151 18.17 -7.64 23.45
CA HIS A 151 18.42 -6.30 23.99
C HIS A 151 17.25 -5.35 23.76
N GLY A 152 16.25 -5.75 22.96
CA GLY A 152 15.10 -4.92 22.57
C GLY A 152 15.01 -4.73 21.05
N TRP A 153 14.21 -3.75 20.64
CA TRP A 153 14.06 -3.39 19.23
C TRP A 153 15.21 -2.46 18.82
N LEU A 154 15.99 -2.90 17.84
CA LEU A 154 17.12 -2.14 17.29
C LEU A 154 16.71 -1.24 16.12
N GLY A 155 15.47 -1.37 15.65
CA GLY A 155 14.90 -0.53 14.60
C GLY A 155 14.06 -1.31 13.60
N GLY A 156 14.20 -0.97 12.32
CA GLY A 156 13.96 -1.95 11.27
C GLY A 156 13.82 -1.43 9.84
N VAL A 157 13.27 -2.29 8.99
CA VAL A 157 13.37 -2.20 7.53
C VAL A 157 12.00 -2.17 6.86
N GLY A 158 11.76 -1.16 6.03
CA GLY A 158 10.52 -0.98 5.31
C GLY A 158 10.73 -0.94 3.80
N PHE A 159 10.04 -1.81 3.08
CA PHE A 159 9.97 -1.83 1.63
C PHE A 159 8.58 -1.43 1.14
N ALA A 160 8.53 -0.74 0.01
CA ALA A 160 7.29 -0.47 -0.71
C ALA A 160 7.46 -0.70 -2.22
N ALA A 161 6.44 -0.35 -3.00
CA ALA A 161 6.51 -0.40 -4.46
C ALA A 161 7.72 0.40 -4.97
N SER A 162 8.45 -0.17 -5.93
CA SER A 162 9.54 0.54 -6.60
C SER A 162 9.02 1.79 -7.34
N ALA A 163 9.88 2.81 -7.46
CA ALA A 163 9.57 4.02 -8.21
C ALA A 163 9.12 3.68 -9.65
N ARG A 164 8.04 4.30 -10.12
CA ARG A 164 7.45 3.96 -11.44
C ARG A 164 8.42 4.14 -12.60
N ARG A 165 9.32 5.12 -12.50
CA ARG A 165 10.39 5.40 -13.47
C ARG A 165 11.65 5.73 -12.68
N LEU A 166 12.71 4.99 -12.95
CA LEU A 166 14.03 5.23 -12.38
C LEU A 166 15.04 4.79 -13.44
N ARG A 167 15.62 5.79 -14.14
CA ARG A 167 16.47 5.54 -15.31
C ARG A 167 17.63 4.62 -14.96
N ASP A 168 18.28 4.84 -13.83
CA ASP A 168 19.48 4.10 -13.47
C ASP A 168 19.17 2.63 -13.16
N ARG A 169 18.04 2.35 -12.50
CA ARG A 169 17.54 0.97 -12.35
C ARG A 169 17.24 0.35 -13.72
N ASP A 170 16.47 1.06 -14.55
CA ASP A 170 16.04 0.54 -15.85
C ASP A 170 17.27 0.24 -16.73
N ALA A 171 18.29 1.09 -16.71
CA ALA A 171 19.56 0.89 -17.41
C ALA A 171 20.38 -0.28 -16.85
N TRP A 172 20.52 -0.38 -15.52
CA TRP A 172 21.28 -1.46 -14.88
C TRP A 172 20.68 -2.85 -15.12
N ILE A 173 19.34 -2.98 -15.09
CA ILE A 173 18.65 -4.25 -15.37
C ILE A 173 18.57 -4.53 -16.90
N GLY A 174 18.77 -3.52 -17.75
CA GLY A 174 18.57 -3.64 -19.21
C GLY A 174 17.09 -3.65 -19.62
N TRP A 175 16.25 -2.92 -18.88
CA TRP A 175 14.83 -2.77 -19.15
C TRP A 175 14.54 -1.61 -20.08
N ASP A 176 13.89 -1.92 -21.20
CA ASP A 176 13.11 -0.94 -21.95
C ASP A 176 11.77 -0.62 -21.24
N ALA A 177 10.98 0.28 -21.84
CA ALA A 177 9.69 0.67 -21.29
C ALA A 177 8.67 -0.49 -21.20
N ALA A 178 8.74 -1.47 -22.11
CA ALA A 178 7.84 -2.62 -22.12
C ALA A 178 8.22 -3.63 -21.02
N ARG A 179 9.50 -3.97 -20.91
CA ARG A 179 10.06 -4.83 -19.84
C ARG A 179 9.81 -4.24 -18.47
N ARG A 180 10.05 -2.93 -18.30
CA ARG A 180 9.71 -2.25 -17.05
C ARG A 180 8.23 -2.43 -16.71
N ARG A 181 7.31 -2.18 -17.65
CA ARG A 181 5.87 -2.35 -17.37
C ARG A 181 5.53 -3.80 -16.99
N ALA A 182 6.15 -4.78 -17.64
CA ALA A 182 5.91 -6.19 -17.38
C ALA A 182 6.47 -6.64 -16.02
N HIS A 183 7.60 -6.08 -15.56
CA HIS A 183 8.34 -6.63 -14.42
C HIS A 183 8.43 -5.72 -13.20
N LEU A 184 8.04 -4.44 -13.29
CA LEU A 184 8.17 -3.48 -12.18
C LEU A 184 7.49 -3.95 -10.88
N HIS A 185 6.38 -4.67 -10.99
CA HIS A 185 5.66 -5.22 -9.83
C HIS A 185 6.47 -6.26 -9.02
N ARG A 186 7.59 -6.74 -9.55
CA ARG A 186 8.50 -7.70 -8.91
C ARG A 186 9.65 -7.02 -8.18
N VAL A 187 9.78 -5.70 -8.28
CA VAL A 187 10.86 -4.93 -7.67
C VAL A 187 10.30 -4.16 -6.48
N LEU A 188 10.96 -4.34 -5.34
CA LEU A 188 10.69 -3.56 -4.14
C LEU A 188 11.67 -2.39 -4.04
N GLY A 189 11.21 -1.28 -3.48
CA GLY A 189 12.06 -0.15 -3.11
C GLY A 189 12.27 -0.13 -1.61
N LEU A 190 13.52 0.02 -1.16
CA LEU A 190 13.83 0.31 0.24
C LEU A 190 13.34 1.73 0.57
N CYS A 191 12.37 1.84 1.48
CA CYS A 191 11.76 3.11 1.87
C CYS A 191 12.19 3.58 3.25
N ARG A 192 12.48 2.65 4.16
CA ARG A 192 12.95 2.92 5.52
C ARG A 192 14.04 1.94 5.92
N LEU A 193 15.08 2.48 6.53
CA LEU A 193 16.11 1.73 7.23
C LEU A 193 16.39 2.52 8.51
N LEU A 194 16.12 1.89 9.64
CA LEU A 194 16.45 2.37 10.98
C LEU A 194 17.23 1.24 11.65
N VAL A 195 18.47 1.52 12.04
CA VAL A 195 19.41 0.63 12.74
C VAL A 195 20.33 1.47 13.60
#